data_AF-A0A2T1ESB5-F1
#
_entry.id   AF-A0A2T1ESB5-F1
#
_cell.length_a   1.000
_cell.length_b   1.000
_cell.length_c   1.000
_cell.angle_alpha   90.00
_cell.angle_beta   90.00
_cell.angle_gamma   90.00
#
_symmetry.space_group_name_H-M   'P 1'
#
loop_
_entity.id
_entity.type
_entity.pdbx_description
1 polymer ?
#
loop_
_entity_poly.entity_id
_entity_poly.type
_entity_poly.pdbx_seq_one_letter_code
_entity_poly.pdbx_strand_id
1 'polypeptide(L)'
;MDIVEFFQRSSGKWFSQRTSHALAFEQAKGGQSELQIELLPQTDPAVIKLCEQYKLDPTLALCGLRVNWDGTTEGEKAKQVGNTVLVPIADPDSPNEGTLLRTLGPGEKVLLAGRYSVGSDETLTLTAESETMYSEERLWFANPNLRFRTSVLKQSGGFSTASFCSEIRKGVTSPPPATTQSIADKKA
;
A
#
# COMPACT_ATOMS: atom_id res chain seq x y z
N MET A 1 2.15 -4.76 15.37
CA MET A 1 2.94 -4.07 14.33
C MET A 1 2.52 -2.60 14.27
N ASP A 2 3.45 -1.66 14.18
CA ASP A 2 3.16 -0.24 13.87
C ASP A 2 3.35 0.09 12.37
N ILE A 3 3.11 1.34 11.97
CA ILE A 3 3.23 1.76 10.56
C ILE A 3 4.67 1.70 10.02
N VAL A 4 5.67 2.01 10.85
CA VAL A 4 7.08 2.00 10.46
C VAL A 4 7.55 0.55 10.26
N GLU A 5 7.18 -0.34 11.17
CA GLU A 5 7.38 -1.78 11.04
C GLU A 5 6.68 -2.36 9.81
N PHE A 6 5.44 -1.93 9.52
CA PHE A 6 4.72 -2.35 8.31
C PHE A 6 5.46 -1.92 7.04
N PHE A 7 5.96 -0.68 7.00
CA PHE A 7 6.74 -0.14 5.88
C PHE A 7 8.08 -0.85 5.72
N GLN A 8 8.75 -1.16 6.83
CA GLN A 8 9.98 -1.94 6.83
C GLN A 8 9.75 -3.35 6.28
N ARG A 9 8.71 -4.06 6.76
CA ARG A 9 8.33 -5.37 6.21
C ARG A 9 7.96 -5.29 4.72
N SER A 10 7.38 -4.17 4.29
CA SER A 10 7.00 -3.95 2.89
C SER A 10 8.19 -3.72 1.95
N SER A 11 9.33 -3.29 2.48
CA SER A 11 10.53 -2.98 1.68
C SER A 11 11.04 -4.21 0.94
N GLY A 12 11.48 -4.02 -0.30
CA GLY A 12 11.97 -5.08 -1.19
C GLY A 12 11.33 -5.06 -2.57
N LYS A 13 11.57 -6.12 -3.34
CA LYS A 13 11.01 -6.31 -4.68
C LYS A 13 9.84 -7.28 -4.62
N TRP A 14 8.76 -6.96 -5.33
CA TRP A 14 7.55 -7.77 -5.34
C TRP A 14 7.05 -7.96 -6.77
N PHE A 15 6.50 -9.13 -7.05
CA PHE A 15 5.62 -9.34 -8.19
C PHE A 15 4.19 -9.16 -7.70
N SER A 16 3.41 -8.31 -8.35
CA SER A 16 2.02 -8.02 -8.02
C SER A 16 1.10 -8.46 -9.14
N GLN A 17 0.14 -9.31 -8.81
CA GLN A 17 -1.00 -9.66 -9.67
C GLN A 17 -2.22 -8.91 -9.14
N ARG A 18 -2.80 -8.03 -9.96
CA ARG A 18 -4.01 -7.27 -9.65
C ARG A 18 -5.18 -7.74 -10.51
N THR A 19 -6.35 -7.81 -9.90
CA THR A 19 -7.65 -7.90 -10.60
C THR A 19 -8.51 -6.74 -10.15
N SER A 20 -9.05 -5.99 -11.11
CA SER A 20 -9.92 -4.84 -10.86
C SER A 20 -11.27 -5.04 -11.50
N HIS A 21 -12.34 -4.84 -10.74
CA HIS A 21 -13.73 -4.94 -11.17
C HIS A 21 -14.33 -3.55 -11.32
N ALA A 22 -14.75 -3.19 -12.53
CA ALA A 22 -15.56 -2.01 -12.79
C ALA A 22 -17.02 -2.36 -12.48
N LEU A 23 -17.51 -1.91 -11.33
CA LEU A 23 -18.76 -2.38 -10.74
C LEU A 23 -19.99 -2.01 -11.58
N ALA A 24 -20.00 -0.81 -12.17
CA ALA A 24 -21.10 -0.37 -13.03
C ALA A 24 -21.21 -1.12 -14.37
N PHE A 25 -20.14 -1.83 -14.77
CA PHE A 25 -20.05 -2.49 -16.09
C PHE A 25 -19.87 -4.01 -15.99
N GLU A 26 -19.83 -4.56 -14.78
CA GLU A 26 -19.59 -5.99 -14.50
C GLU A 26 -18.35 -6.56 -15.22
N GLN A 27 -17.33 -5.72 -15.43
CA GLN A 27 -16.11 -6.09 -16.12
C GLN A 27 -14.95 -6.26 -15.15
N ALA A 28 -14.17 -7.32 -15.34
CA ALA A 28 -12.92 -7.54 -14.63
C ALA A 28 -11.74 -7.37 -15.59
N LYS A 29 -10.64 -6.78 -15.10
CA LYS A 29 -9.37 -6.72 -15.82
C LYS A 29 -8.23 -7.21 -14.93
N GLY A 30 -7.42 -8.11 -15.48
CA GLY A 30 -6.15 -8.49 -14.88
C GLY A 30 -5.05 -7.47 -15.17
N GLY A 31 -4.06 -7.40 -14.29
CA GLY A 31 -2.84 -6.66 -14.51
C GLY A 31 -1.69 -7.23 -13.70
N GLN A 32 -0.47 -7.07 -14.20
CA GLN A 32 0.75 -7.53 -13.55
C GLN A 32 1.69 -6.35 -13.39
N SER A 33 2.41 -6.29 -12.27
CA SER A 33 3.45 -5.28 -12.07
C SER A 33 4.61 -5.80 -11.23
N GLU A 34 5.80 -5.28 -11.49
CA GLU A 34 6.92 -5.37 -10.57
C GLU A 34 6.92 -4.14 -9.68
N LEU A 35 6.98 -4.34 -8.36
CA LEU A 35 7.10 -3.27 -7.38
C LEU A 35 8.50 -3.26 -6.80
N GLN A 36 9.07 -2.07 -6.65
CA GLN A 36 10.26 -1.84 -5.84
C GLN A 36 9.94 -0.84 -4.75
N ILE A 37 9.99 -1.33 -3.51
CA ILE A 37 9.62 -0.61 -2.30
C ILE A 37 10.86 -0.35 -1.46
N GLU A 38 11.08 0.89 -1.08
CA GLU A 38 12.25 1.34 -0.32
C GLU A 38 11.79 2.20 0.86
N LEU A 39 12.18 1.80 2.07
CA LEU A 39 12.04 2.64 3.26
C LEU A 39 13.03 3.80 3.19
N LEU A 40 12.53 5.01 3.40
CA LEU A 40 13.33 6.22 3.43
C LEU A 40 13.48 6.70 4.89
N PRO A 41 14.68 7.12 5.30
CA PRO A 41 14.83 7.80 6.58
C PRO A 41 14.06 9.13 6.58
N GLN A 42 13.68 9.60 7.77
CA GLN A 42 13.03 10.90 7.95
C GLN A 42 13.82 12.07 7.34
N THR A 43 15.16 11.97 7.33
CA THR A 43 16.07 12.97 6.78
C THR A 43 16.23 12.91 5.25
N ASP A 44 15.55 11.97 4.57
CA ASP A 44 15.61 11.88 3.12
C ASP A 44 15.03 13.16 2.47
N PRO A 45 15.70 13.75 1.47
CA PRO A 45 15.22 14.96 0.81
C PRO A 45 13.81 14.85 0.23
N ALA A 46 13.37 13.67 -0.20
CA ALA A 46 12.01 13.47 -0.71
C ALA A 46 10.97 13.53 0.42
N VAL A 47 11.31 13.06 1.63
CA VAL A 47 10.45 13.15 2.81
C VAL A 47 10.31 14.60 3.26
N ILE A 48 11.44 15.30 3.40
CA ILE A 48 11.49 16.72 3.79
C ILE A 48 10.65 17.55 2.82
N LYS A 49 10.94 17.43 1.51
CA LYS A 49 10.23 18.16 0.46
C LYS A 49 8.72 17.88 0.49
N LEU A 50 8.31 16.64 0.73
CA LEU A 50 6.89 16.32 0.78
C LEU A 50 6.21 16.97 2.00
N CYS A 51 6.84 16.93 3.18
CA CYS A 51 6.31 17.61 4.36
C CYS A 51 6.15 19.12 4.12
N GLU A 52 7.16 19.77 3.54
CA GLU A 52 7.14 21.20 3.18
C GLU A 52 6.03 21.54 2.18
N GLN A 53 5.77 20.69 1.19
CA GLN A 53 4.67 20.87 0.23
C GLN A 53 3.30 20.87 0.92
N TYR A 54 3.13 20.05 1.95
CA TYR A 54 1.93 20.03 2.80
C TYR A 54 1.97 21.09 3.93
N LYS A 55 3.02 21.92 3.99
CA LYS A 55 3.24 22.95 5.02
C LYS A 55 3.33 22.37 6.45
N LEU A 56 3.94 21.20 6.57
CA LEU A 56 4.15 20.49 7.83
C LEU A 56 5.64 20.48 8.19
N ASP A 57 5.93 20.46 9.48
CA ASP A 57 7.31 20.31 9.98
C ASP A 57 7.82 18.89 9.65
N PRO A 58 8.92 18.74 8.89
CA PRO A 58 9.50 17.44 8.58
C PRO A 58 9.89 16.61 9.82
N THR A 59 10.08 17.25 10.98
CA THR A 59 10.39 16.54 12.23
C THR A 59 9.22 15.67 12.74
N LEU A 60 8.01 15.90 12.23
CA LEU A 60 6.81 15.11 12.56
C LEU A 60 6.70 13.81 11.76
N ALA A 61 7.42 13.68 10.64
CA ALA A 61 7.41 12.48 9.82
C ALA A 61 8.06 11.30 10.54
N LEU A 62 7.40 10.14 10.57
CA LEU A 62 7.95 8.94 11.20
C LEU A 62 9.04 8.29 10.31
N CYS A 63 8.81 8.27 9.00
CA CYS A 63 9.71 7.77 7.96
C CYS A 63 9.17 8.18 6.59
N GLY A 64 9.77 7.68 5.51
CA GLY A 64 9.15 7.67 4.18
C GLY A 64 9.09 6.28 3.57
N LEU A 65 8.25 6.10 2.56
CA LEU A 65 8.21 4.90 1.73
C LEU A 65 8.16 5.29 0.26
N ARG A 66 9.19 4.93 -0.50
CA ARG A 66 9.18 5.06 -1.95
C ARG A 66 8.67 3.78 -2.57
N VAL A 67 7.66 3.91 -3.43
CA VAL A 67 7.10 2.78 -4.19
C VAL A 67 7.25 3.10 -5.67
N ASN A 68 7.98 2.27 -6.39
CA ASN A 68 8.06 2.31 -7.85
C ASN A 68 7.34 1.10 -8.42
N TRP A 69 6.68 1.27 -9.57
CA TRP A 69 6.05 0.18 -10.28
C TRP A 69 6.30 0.24 -11.79
N ASP A 70 6.44 -0.93 -12.41
CA ASP A 70 6.39 -1.15 -13.85
C ASP A 70 5.42 -2.30 -14.10
N GLY A 71 4.30 -2.02 -14.75
CA GLY A 71 3.27 -3.02 -14.98
C GLY A 71 2.54 -2.89 -16.31
N THR A 72 1.69 -3.86 -16.57
CA THR A 72 0.81 -3.92 -17.73
C THR A 72 -0.60 -4.29 -17.27
N THR A 73 -1.59 -3.80 -18.03
CA THR A 73 -3.01 -4.14 -17.84
C THR A 73 -3.47 -4.95 -19.04
N GLU A 74 -4.32 -5.93 -18.80
CA GLU A 74 -4.93 -6.73 -19.86
C GLU A 74 -5.67 -5.85 -20.87
N GLY A 75 -5.39 -6.07 -22.16
CA GLY A 75 -5.95 -5.28 -23.25
C GLY A 75 -5.27 -3.93 -23.50
N GLU A 76 -4.29 -3.52 -22.69
CA GLU A 76 -3.52 -2.29 -22.89
C GLU A 76 -2.12 -2.61 -23.45
N LYS A 77 -1.73 -1.90 -24.51
CA LYS A 77 -0.38 -2.02 -25.09
C LYS A 77 0.67 -1.22 -24.32
N ALA A 78 0.24 -0.14 -23.65
CA ALA A 78 1.14 0.74 -22.92
C ALA A 78 1.45 0.16 -21.54
N LYS A 79 2.72 0.25 -21.15
CA LYS A 79 3.12 -0.01 -19.77
C LYS A 79 2.64 1.10 -18.85
N GLN A 80 2.23 0.73 -17.66
CA GLN A 80 1.90 1.61 -16.56
C GLN A 80 3.13 1.67 -15.64
N VAL A 81 3.97 2.70 -15.83
CA VAL A 81 5.18 2.93 -15.04
C VAL A 81 4.98 4.18 -14.19
N GLY A 82 5.35 4.11 -12.91
CA GLY A 82 5.22 5.26 -12.03
C GLY A 82 5.95 5.10 -10.71
N ASN A 83 5.87 6.15 -9.90
CA ASN A 83 6.42 6.17 -8.55
C ASN A 83 5.58 7.05 -7.63
N THR A 84 5.68 6.79 -6.32
CA THR A 84 5.15 7.65 -5.27
C THR A 84 6.04 7.60 -4.03
N VAL A 85 6.02 8.68 -3.26
CA VAL A 85 6.56 8.69 -1.88
C VAL A 85 5.40 8.90 -0.92
N LEU A 86 5.34 8.06 0.11
CA LEU A 86 4.41 8.14 1.22
C LEU A 86 5.14 8.58 2.48
N VAL A 87 4.54 9.45 3.29
CA VAL A 87 5.09 9.92 4.56
C VAL A 87 4.00 9.89 5.64
N PRO A 88 4.07 8.97 6.62
CA PRO A 88 3.13 8.92 7.72
C PRO A 88 3.54 9.89 8.84
N ILE A 89 2.54 10.57 9.39
CA ILE A 89 2.62 11.41 10.59
C ILE A 89 1.57 10.89 11.56
N ALA A 90 2.00 10.40 12.73
CA ALA A 90 1.10 9.91 13.77
C ALA A 90 0.27 11.03 14.39
N ASP A 91 -0.97 10.70 14.75
CA ASP A 91 -1.75 11.56 15.63
C ASP A 91 -1.14 11.54 17.05
N PRO A 92 -1.10 12.68 17.78
CA PRO A 92 -0.46 12.77 19.08
C PRO A 92 -0.97 11.75 20.11
N ASP A 93 -2.26 11.44 20.04
CA ASP A 93 -2.95 10.57 21.00
C ASP A 93 -3.12 9.13 20.50
N SER A 94 -2.66 8.81 19.28
CA SER A 94 -2.89 7.51 18.65
C SER A 94 -1.75 7.13 17.70
N PRO A 95 -0.72 6.40 18.18
CA PRO A 95 0.47 6.10 17.40
C PRO A 95 0.22 5.16 16.21
N ASN A 96 -0.91 4.44 16.20
CA ASN A 96 -1.30 3.55 15.11
C ASN A 96 -2.19 4.22 14.06
N GLU A 97 -2.53 5.49 14.24
CA GLU A 97 -3.36 6.24 13.33
C GLU A 97 -2.70 7.57 12.99
N GLY A 98 -3.06 8.13 11.84
CA GLY A 98 -2.61 9.46 11.54
C GLY A 98 -2.81 9.88 10.11
N THR A 99 -2.07 10.90 9.73
CA THR A 99 -2.09 11.48 8.39
C THR A 99 -1.06 10.78 7.51
N LEU A 100 -1.44 10.47 6.27
CA LEU A 100 -0.55 9.93 5.26
C LEU A 100 -0.38 10.95 4.13
N LEU A 101 0.80 11.55 4.03
CA LEU A 101 1.15 12.41 2.91
C LEU A 101 1.55 11.54 1.72
N ARG A 102 1.17 11.96 0.52
CA ARG A 102 1.62 11.34 -0.72
C ARG A 102 2.02 12.37 -1.76
N THR A 103 2.98 12.01 -2.61
CA THR A 103 3.30 12.79 -3.80
C THR A 103 2.10 12.85 -4.74
N LEU A 104 1.95 13.96 -5.47
CA LEU A 104 0.92 14.09 -6.51
C LEU A 104 1.09 13.00 -7.58
N GLY A 105 -0.02 12.38 -7.94
CA GLY A 105 -0.09 11.50 -9.10
C GLY A 105 -0.02 12.27 -10.42
N PRO A 106 0.24 11.57 -11.55
CA PRO A 106 0.19 12.19 -12.87
C PRO A 106 -1.16 12.87 -13.13
N GLY A 107 -1.13 14.17 -13.43
CA GLY A 107 -2.32 14.97 -13.71
C GLY A 107 -3.09 15.48 -12.48
N GLU A 108 -2.72 15.05 -11.26
CA GLU A 108 -3.25 15.64 -10.03
C GLU A 108 -2.67 17.04 -9.82
N LYS A 109 -3.54 17.99 -9.45
CA LYS A 109 -3.16 19.40 -9.22
C LYS A 109 -3.25 19.81 -7.75
N VAL A 110 -3.92 19.01 -6.93
CA VAL A 110 -4.25 19.34 -5.55
C VAL A 110 -3.73 18.23 -4.66
N LEU A 111 -2.97 18.63 -3.64
CA LEU A 111 -2.49 17.71 -2.61
C LEU A 111 -3.68 17.21 -1.81
N LEU A 112 -3.77 15.90 -1.66
CA LEU A 112 -4.80 15.25 -0.86
C LEU A 112 -4.12 14.35 0.15
N ALA A 113 -4.05 14.83 1.39
CA ALA A 113 -3.56 14.05 2.51
C ALA A 113 -4.58 12.93 2.78
N GLY A 114 -4.06 11.70 2.88
CA GLY A 114 -4.84 10.56 3.33
C GLY A 114 -4.79 10.40 4.83
N ARG A 115 -5.46 9.35 5.30
CA ARG A 115 -5.33 8.83 6.66
C ARG A 115 -4.77 7.42 6.60
N TYR A 116 -4.06 7.01 7.63
CA TYR A 116 -3.70 5.62 7.83
C TYR A 116 -4.20 5.15 9.20
N SER A 117 -4.46 3.86 9.31
CA SER A 117 -4.62 3.17 10.59
C SER A 117 -4.02 1.77 10.51
N VAL A 118 -3.37 1.34 11.58
CA VAL A 118 -2.87 -0.03 11.75
C VAL A 118 -3.72 -0.74 12.79
N GLY A 119 -4.50 -1.71 12.34
CA GLY A 119 -5.40 -2.48 13.19
C GLY A 119 -4.66 -3.44 14.13
N SER A 120 -5.35 -3.92 15.16
CA SER A 120 -4.84 -4.97 16.06
C SER A 120 -4.58 -6.30 15.34
N ASP A 121 -5.20 -6.49 14.18
CA ASP A 121 -5.01 -7.63 13.27
C ASP A 121 -3.81 -7.44 12.33
N GLU A 122 -3.00 -6.39 12.54
CA GLU A 122 -1.85 -6.02 11.72
C GLU A 122 -2.21 -5.57 10.28
N THR A 123 -3.48 -5.28 10.00
CA THR A 123 -3.92 -4.72 8.72
C THR A 123 -3.64 -3.22 8.68
N LEU A 124 -2.93 -2.77 7.65
CA LEU A 124 -2.81 -1.35 7.31
C LEU A 124 -4.01 -0.93 6.47
N THR A 125 -4.79 0.03 6.95
CA THR A 125 -5.86 0.68 6.19
C THR A 125 -5.42 2.09 5.81
N LEU A 126 -5.55 2.42 4.53
CA LEU A 126 -5.27 3.74 3.98
C LEU A 126 -6.57 4.32 3.41
N THR A 127 -6.91 5.55 3.77
CA THR A 127 -8.06 6.23 3.19
C THR A 127 -7.67 7.58 2.61
N ALA A 128 -8.36 8.02 1.57
CA ALA A 128 -8.28 9.38 1.07
C ALA A 128 -9.66 9.79 0.57
N GLU A 129 -10.09 11.01 0.90
CA GLU A 129 -11.43 11.49 0.60
C GLU A 129 -11.40 12.96 0.19
N SER A 130 -12.07 13.26 -0.92
CA SER A 130 -12.40 14.61 -1.36
C SER A 130 -13.90 14.72 -1.57
N GLU A 131 -14.40 15.91 -1.94
CA GLU A 131 -15.83 16.13 -2.22
C GLU A 131 -16.42 15.19 -3.27
N THR A 132 -15.58 14.63 -4.16
CA THR A 132 -16.03 13.85 -5.32
C THR A 132 -15.53 12.42 -5.35
N MET A 133 -14.64 12.04 -4.43
CA MET A 133 -13.94 10.77 -4.48
C MET A 133 -13.61 10.28 -3.07
N TYR A 134 -13.84 9.00 -2.83
CA TYR A 134 -13.34 8.29 -1.67
C TYR A 134 -12.59 7.04 -2.11
N SER A 135 -11.42 6.81 -1.54
CA SER A 135 -10.65 5.58 -1.74
C SER A 135 -10.28 4.98 -0.40
N GLU A 136 -10.41 3.66 -0.30
CA GLU A 136 -9.89 2.86 0.81
C GLU A 136 -9.01 1.75 0.25
N GLU A 137 -7.83 1.57 0.82
CA GLU A 137 -6.97 0.41 0.59
C GLU A 137 -6.69 -0.30 1.89
N ARG A 138 -6.71 -1.64 1.88
CA ARG A 138 -6.36 -2.46 3.04
C ARG A 138 -5.28 -3.44 2.66
N LEU A 139 -4.18 -3.44 3.40
CA LEU A 139 -2.98 -4.23 3.14
C LEU A 139 -2.64 -5.09 4.36
N TRP A 140 -2.31 -6.36 4.14
CA TRP A 140 -1.88 -7.25 5.22
C TRP A 140 -0.95 -8.34 4.68
N PHE A 141 -0.09 -8.87 5.56
CA PHE A 141 0.81 -9.96 5.22
C PHE A 141 0.17 -11.29 5.59
N ALA A 142 0.01 -12.19 4.62
CA ALA A 142 -0.34 -13.58 4.90
C ALA A 142 0.87 -14.36 5.40
N ASN A 143 2.07 -13.97 4.96
CA ASN A 143 3.36 -14.38 5.51
C ASN A 143 4.43 -13.33 5.11
N PRO A 144 5.70 -13.43 5.56
CA PRO A 144 6.74 -12.44 5.25
C PRO A 144 7.01 -12.19 3.75
N ASN A 145 6.61 -13.12 2.89
CA ASN A 145 6.85 -13.11 1.44
C ASN A 145 5.58 -13.04 0.60
N LEU A 146 4.40 -12.92 1.23
CA LEU A 146 3.11 -12.81 0.58
C LEU A 146 2.27 -11.74 1.27
N ARG A 147 1.97 -10.68 0.54
CA ARG A 147 1.10 -9.60 0.99
C ARG A 147 -0.13 -9.54 0.09
N PHE A 148 -1.27 -9.25 0.70
CA PHE A 148 -2.50 -8.99 -0.02
C PHE A 148 -2.89 -7.53 0.13
N ARG A 149 -3.60 -7.04 -0.88
CA ARG A 149 -4.21 -5.72 -0.84
C ARG A 149 -5.59 -5.75 -1.47
N THR A 150 -6.54 -5.13 -0.81
CA THR A 150 -7.85 -4.81 -1.39
C THR A 150 -7.97 -3.31 -1.51
N SER A 151 -8.73 -2.86 -2.50
CA SER A 151 -9.11 -1.45 -2.56
C SER A 151 -10.50 -1.24 -3.14
N VAL A 152 -11.12 -0.16 -2.71
CA VAL A 152 -12.38 0.33 -3.26
C VAL A 152 -12.22 1.79 -3.63
N LEU A 153 -12.82 2.17 -4.76
CA LEU A 153 -12.95 3.54 -5.22
C LEU A 153 -14.43 3.87 -5.31
N LYS A 154 -14.82 4.97 -4.67
CA LYS A 154 -16.15 5.57 -4.73
C LYS A 154 -16.05 6.94 -5.37
N GLN A 155 -16.96 7.23 -6.29
CA GLN A 155 -17.12 8.53 -6.94
C GLN A 155 -18.58 8.97 -6.79
N SER A 156 -18.97 10.09 -7.41
CA SER A 156 -20.30 10.69 -7.30
C SER A 156 -21.48 9.74 -7.55
N GLY A 157 -21.28 8.65 -8.32
CA GLY A 157 -22.29 7.61 -8.59
C GLY A 157 -22.29 6.40 -7.64
N GLY A 158 -21.47 6.39 -6.59
CA GLY A 158 -21.27 5.24 -5.71
C GLY A 158 -19.93 4.54 -5.95
N PHE A 159 -19.81 3.30 -5.48
CA PHE A 159 -18.59 2.51 -5.69
C PHE A 159 -18.42 2.20 -7.17
N SER A 160 -17.31 2.67 -7.76
CA SER A 160 -17.00 2.50 -9.18
C SER A 160 -16.09 1.31 -9.44
N THR A 161 -15.13 1.07 -8.54
CA THR A 161 -14.12 0.03 -8.72
C THR A 161 -13.82 -0.69 -7.41
N ALA A 162 -13.69 -2.01 -7.47
CA ALA A 162 -13.10 -2.83 -6.41
C ALA A 162 -11.91 -3.62 -6.97
N SER A 163 -10.80 -3.69 -6.23
CA SER A 163 -9.60 -4.40 -6.68
C SER A 163 -9.05 -5.33 -5.61
N PHE A 164 -8.42 -6.41 -6.06
CA PHE A 164 -7.64 -7.32 -5.24
C PHE A 164 -6.25 -7.50 -5.84
N CYS A 165 -5.22 -7.46 -4.99
CA CYS A 165 -3.84 -7.72 -5.37
C CYS A 165 -3.24 -8.83 -4.50
N SER A 166 -2.52 -9.74 -5.16
CA SER A 166 -1.61 -10.70 -4.53
C SER A 166 -0.18 -10.31 -4.88
N GLU A 167 0.65 -10.09 -3.86
CA GLU A 167 2.01 -9.58 -3.99
C GLU A 167 3.00 -10.56 -3.40
N ILE A 168 3.84 -11.16 -4.25
CA ILE A 168 4.84 -12.17 -3.87
C ILE A 168 6.22 -11.54 -3.88
N ARG A 169 6.97 -11.69 -2.78
CA ARG A 169 8.32 -11.16 -2.66
C ARG A 169 9.26 -11.87 -3.62
N LYS A 170 10.01 -11.10 -4.41
CA LYS A 170 11.06 -11.60 -5.32
C LYS A 170 12.40 -11.66 -4.59
N GLY A 171 13.25 -12.60 -4.99
CA GLY A 171 14.61 -12.73 -4.47
C GLY A 171 14.74 -13.49 -3.14
N VAL A 172 13.67 -14.14 -2.68
CA VAL A 172 13.74 -15.07 -1.56
C VAL A 172 14.21 -16.43 -2.09
N THR A 173 15.44 -16.83 -1.74
CA THR A 173 16.05 -18.09 -2.20
C THR A 173 15.70 -19.30 -1.33
N SER A 174 14.93 -19.12 -0.25
CA SER A 174 14.54 -20.21 0.64
C SER A 174 13.05 -20.20 0.94
N PRO A 175 12.34 -21.34 0.84
CA PRO A 175 10.96 -21.44 1.27
C PRO A 175 10.84 -21.14 2.78
N PRO A 176 9.69 -20.64 3.25
CA PRO A 176 9.45 -20.47 4.68
C PRO A 176 9.67 -21.81 5.40
N PRO A 177 10.27 -21.84 6.61
CA PRO A 177 10.39 -23.07 7.36
C PRO A 177 9.01 -23.69 7.55
N ALA A 178 8.86 -24.95 7.15
CA ALA A 178 7.61 -25.69 7.30
C ALA A 178 7.20 -25.68 8.77
N THR A 179 6.00 -25.18 9.06
CA THR A 179 5.42 -25.27 10.41
C THR A 179 5.17 -26.75 10.69
N THR A 180 6.05 -27.38 11.47
CA THR A 180 5.83 -28.75 11.94
C THR A 180 4.65 -28.74 12.91
N GLN A 181 3.45 -28.99 12.39
CA GLN A 181 2.34 -29.43 13.23
C GLN A 181 2.70 -30.83 13.72
N SER A 182 3.13 -30.91 14.98
CA SER A 182 3.24 -32.16 15.73
C SER A 182 1.85 -32.78 15.82
N ILE A 183 1.60 -33.79 14.99
CA ILE A 183 0.47 -34.70 15.19
C ILE A 183 0.91 -35.64 16.31
N ALA A 184 0.54 -35.30 17.54
CA ALA A 184 0.69 -36.20 18.67
C ALA A 184 -0.27 -37.39 18.46
N ASP A 185 0.32 -38.55 18.25
CA ASP A 185 -0.33 -39.85 18.25
C ASP A 185 -1.23 -40.02 19.49
N LYS A 186 -2.55 -39.99 19.28
CA LYS A 186 -3.49 -40.65 20.19
C LYS A 186 -3.61 -42.10 19.74
N LYS A 187 -2.76 -42.97 20.29
CA LYS A 187 -3.05 -44.42 20.32
C LYS A 187 -4.13 -44.67 21.37
N ALA A 188 -5.24 -45.25 20.90
CA ALA A 188 -6.15 -46.05 21.71
C ALA A 188 -5.67 -47.51 21.68
#